data_AF-A0A0S7WFS4-F1
#
_entry.id   AF-A0A0S7WFS4-F1
#
_cell.length_a   1.000
_cell.length_b   1.000
_cell.length_c   1.000
_cell.angle_alpha   90.00
_cell.angle_beta   90.00
_cell.angle_gamma   90.00
#
_symmetry.space_group_name_H-M   'P 1'
#
loop_
_entity.id
_entity.type
_entity.pdbx_description
1 polymer ?
#
loop_
_entity_poly.entity_id
_entity_poly.type
_entity_poly.pdbx_seq_one_letter_code
_entity_poly.pdbx_strand_id
1 'polypeptide(L)' 'MKLTKVKEVVDTIDNEQANKYLNLGWTIINTFVTLDGESDEPNQTLHYVLAWAQDEEEPKHPTSRYEMESE' A
#
# COMPACT_ATOMS: atom_id res chain seq x y z
N MET A 1 14.58 -7.78 2.40
CA MET A 1 13.92 -7.30 3.64
C MET A 1 13.84 -8.44 4.64
N LYS A 2 14.10 -8.22 5.94
CA LYS A 2 13.92 -9.25 6.98
C LYS A 2 12.50 -9.13 7.55
N LEU A 3 11.71 -10.19 7.50
CA LEU A 3 10.32 -10.20 8.00
C LEU A 3 10.21 -9.80 9.48
N THR A 4 11.21 -10.14 10.30
CA THR A 4 11.26 -9.77 11.72
C THR A 4 11.39 -8.28 11.98
N LYS A 5 11.64 -7.47 10.94
CA LYS A 5 11.76 -6.01 11.01
C LYS A 5 10.54 -5.29 10.47
N VAL A 6 9.56 -6.02 9.93
CA VAL A 6 8.31 -5.41 9.45
C VAL A 6 7.57 -4.84 10.65
N LYS A 7 7.33 -3.53 10.63
CA LYS A 7 6.47 -2.86 11.62
C LYS A 7 5.02 -2.84 11.14
N GLU A 8 4.81 -2.64 9.85
CA GLU A 8 3.48 -2.53 9.27
C GLU A 8 3.43 -3.01 7.82
N VAL A 9 2.24 -3.47 7.41
CA VAL A 9 1.90 -3.87 6.04
C VAL A 9 0.60 -3.18 5.61
N VAL A 10 0.59 -2.64 4.41
CA VAL A 10 -0.58 -2.01 3.77
C VAL A 10 -0.83 -2.68 2.43
N ASP A 11 -2.11 -2.92 2.12
CA ASP A 11 -2.59 -3.32 0.80
C ASP A 11 -3.39 -2.18 0.18
N THR A 12 -3.11 -1.85 -1.08
CA THR A 12 -3.85 -0.84 -1.85
C THR A 12 -3.97 -1.26 -3.30
N ILE A 13 -5.11 -0.95 -3.92
CA ILE A 13 -5.36 -1.13 -5.36
C ILE A 13 -5.12 0.16 -6.15
N ASP A 14 -5.00 1.29 -5.46
CA ASP A 14 -4.69 2.59 -6.05
C ASP A 14 -3.17 2.75 -6.23
N ASN A 15 -2.74 2.88 -7.49
CA ASN A 15 -1.34 3.06 -7.86
C ASN A 15 -0.78 4.42 -7.41
N GLU A 16 -1.59 5.48 -7.37
CA GLU A 16 -1.16 6.78 -6.84
C GLU A 16 -0.91 6.68 -5.34
N GLN A 17 -1.79 5.99 -4.62
CA GLN A 17 -1.60 5.77 -3.19
C GLN A 17 -0.36 4.91 -2.90
N ALA A 18 -0.14 3.84 -3.67
CA ALA A 18 1.08 3.03 -3.57
C ALA A 18 2.35 3.88 -3.78
N ASN A 19 2.34 4.76 -4.78
CA ASN A 19 3.46 5.67 -5.05
C ASN A 19 3.71 6.67 -3.91
N LYS A 20 2.66 7.16 -3.23
CA LYS A 20 2.84 8.02 -2.04
C LYS A 20 3.53 7.27 -0.92
N TYR A 21 3.15 6.02 -0.64
CA TYR A 21 3.84 5.18 0.33
C TYR A 21 5.31 4.94 -0.07
N LEU A 22 5.58 4.62 -1.34
CA LEU A 22 6.94 4.43 -1.84
C LEU A 22 7.82 5.68 -1.64
N ASN A 23 7.29 6.87 -1.90
CA ASN A 23 8.00 8.14 -1.71
C ASN A 23 8.33 8.41 -0.23
N LEU A 24 7.58 7.83 0.71
CA LEU A 24 7.85 7.93 2.14
C LEU A 24 8.89 6.91 2.64
N GLY A 25 9.33 5.99 1.78
CA GLY A 25 10.34 4.98 2.11
C GLY A 25 9.77 3.59 2.39
N TRP A 26 8.50 3.33 2.05
CA TRP A 26 7.93 1.98 2.09
C TRP A 26 8.49 1.11 0.96
N THR A 27 8.40 -0.20 1.12
CA THR A 27 8.88 -1.18 0.12
C THR A 27 7.73 -2.07 -0.34
N ILE A 28 7.55 -2.23 -1.66
CA ILE A 28 6.65 -3.26 -2.20
C ILE A 28 7.24 -4.63 -1.88
N ILE A 29 6.45 -5.47 -1.21
CA ILE A 29 6.83 -6.84 -0.86
C ILE A 29 6.07 -7.89 -1.66
N ASN A 30 4.93 -7.52 -2.25
CA ASN A 30 4.17 -8.36 -3.14
C ASN A 30 3.29 -7.52 -4.07
N THR A 31 2.98 -8.09 -5.23
CA THR A 31 1.94 -7.61 -6.14
C THR A 31 1.14 -8.81 -6.61
N PHE A 32 -0.19 -8.76 -6.49
CA PHE A 32 -1.04 -9.84 -6.93
C PHE A 32 -2.30 -9.29 -7.59
N VAL A 33 -2.93 -10.11 -8.44
CA VAL A 33 -4.17 -9.75 -9.12
C VAL A 33 -5.30 -10.57 -8.52
N THR A 34 -6.39 -9.91 -8.16
CA THR A 34 -7.65 -10.55 -7.83
C THR A 34 -8.59 -10.47 -9.04
N LEU A 35 -9.43 -11.50 -9.16
CA LEU A 35 -10.49 -11.54 -10.16
C LEU A 35 -11.81 -11.29 -9.42
N ASP A 36 -12.44 -10.18 -9.75
CA ASP A 36 -13.78 -9.82 -9.31
C ASP A 36 -14.71 -9.72 -10.52
N GLY A 37 -16.03 -9.90 -10.35
CA GLY A 37 -16.99 -9.90 -11.47
C GLY A 37 -17.46 -11.29 -11.92
N GLU A 38 -18.41 -11.29 -12.87
CA GLU A 38 -19.01 -12.52 -13.40
C GLU A 38 -18.07 -13.19 -14.43
N SER A 39 -18.23 -14.50 -14.68
CA SER A 39 -17.29 -15.28 -15.51
C SER A 39 -17.09 -14.72 -16.91
N ASP A 40 -18.08 -14.00 -17.42
CA ASP A 40 -18.13 -13.50 -18.78
C ASP A 40 -17.56 -12.07 -18.89
N GLU A 41 -17.40 -11.37 -17.75
CA GLU A 41 -16.77 -10.05 -17.64
C GLU A 41 -15.89 -9.98 -16.37
N PRO A 42 -14.75 -10.71 -16.35
CA PRO A 42 -13.86 -10.68 -15.19
C PRO A 42 -13.16 -9.32 -15.11
N ASN A 43 -13.40 -8.59 -14.02
CA ASN A 43 -12.59 -7.46 -13.61
C ASN A 43 -11.30 -7.98 -12.96
N GLN A 44 -10.20 -7.36 -13.35
CA GLN A 44 -8.88 -7.64 -12.79
C GLN A 44 -8.47 -6.47 -11.91
N THR A 45 -8.29 -6.73 -10.63
CA THR A 45 -7.84 -5.71 -9.68
C THR A 45 -6.42 -6.01 -9.24
N LEU A 46 -5.49 -5.10 -9.53
CA LEU A 46 -4.08 -5.21 -9.13
C LEU A 46 -3.90 -4.66 -7.71
N HIS A 47 -3.34 -5.48 -6.84
CA HIS A 47 -3.00 -5.14 -5.47
C HIS A 47 -1.51 -4.85 -5.32
N TYR A 48 -1.18 -3.78 -4.60
CA TYR A 48 0.17 -3.41 -4.20
C TYR A 48 0.31 -3.60 -2.68
N VAL A 49 1.08 -4.61 -2.28
CA VAL A 49 1.36 -4.86 -0.86
C VAL A 49 2.68 -4.20 -0.49
N LEU A 50 2.61 -3.20 0.37
CA LEU A 50 3.76 -2.44 0.85
C LEU A 50 4.03 -2.75 2.32
N ALA A 51 5.29 -2.70 2.71
CA ALA A 51 5.71 -2.87 4.09
C ALA A 51 6.67 -1.78 4.54
N TRP A 52 6.53 -1.39 5.80
CA TRP A 52 7.50 -0.56 6.51
C TRP A 52 8.40 -1.46 7.35
N ALA A 53 9.70 -1.44 7.09
CA ALA A 53 10.67 -2.27 7.80
C ALA A 53 11.94 -1.50 8.21
N GLN A 54 11.80 -0.20 8.45
CA GLN A 54 12.91 0.63 8.92
C GLN A 54 13.05 0.51 10.43
N ASP A 55 14.28 0.29 10.90
CA ASP A 55 14.55 -0.09 12.30
C ASP A 55 14.18 1.00 13.30
N GLU A 56 14.58 2.25 13.05
CA GLU A 56 14.50 3.35 14.03
C GLU A 56 13.39 4.37 13.76
N GLU A 57 12.66 4.22 12.66
CA GLU A 57 11.59 5.16 12.27
C GLU A 57 10.21 4.52 12.41
N GLU A 58 9.25 5.31 12.89
CA GLU A 58 7.83 4.98 12.84
C GLU A 58 7.32 4.99 11.39
N PRO A 59 6.33 4.15 11.04
CA PRO A 59 5.71 4.17 9.73
C PRO A 59 5.18 5.57 9.39
N LYS A 60 5.57 6.09 8.23
CA LYS A 60 5.06 7.36 7.70
C LYS A 60 3.90 7.07 6.77
N HIS A 61 2.75 7.68 7.01
CA HIS A 61 1.58 7.50 6.17
C HIS A 61 1.42 8.68 5.21
N PRO A 62 0.94 8.45 3.97
CA PRO A 62 0.48 9.53 3.12
C PRO A 62 -0.63 10.30 3.83
N THR A 63 -0.47 11.60 4.00
CA THR A 63 -1.56 12.44 4.49
C THR A 63 -2.72 12.39 3.49
N SER A 64 -3.89 11.97 3.96
CA SER A 64 -5.09 12.05 3.15
C SER A 64 -5.45 13.53 3.00
N ARG A 65 -5.73 13.99 1.77
CA ARG A 65 -6.12 15.38 1.52
C ARG A 65 -7.38 15.80 2.30
N TYR A 66 -8.14 14.82 2.79
CA TYR A 66 -9.36 14.99 3.58
C TYR A 66 -9.15 15.29 5.08
N GLU A 67 -7.93 15.15 5.62
CA GLU A 67 -7.66 15.48 7.03
C GLU A 67 -7.39 16.98 7.24
N MET A 68 -7.23 17.76 6.17
CA MET A 68 -6.91 19.20 6.24
C MET A 68 -8.13 20.13 6.21
N GLU A 69 -9.35 19.60 6.10
CA GLU A 69 -10.59 20.41 6.03
C GLU A 69 -11.40 20.40 7.35
N SER A 70 -10.82 19.94 8.46
CA SER A 70 -11.48 19.83 9.76
C SER A 70 -10.83 20.66 10.88
N GLU A 71 -10.31 21.85 10.56
CA GLU A 71 -9.91 22.88 11.54
C GLU A 71 -10.84 24.11 11.48
#